data_AF-A0A097QR05-F1
#
_entry.id   AF-A0A097QR05-F1
#
_cell.length_a   1.000
_cell.length_b   1.000
_cell.length_c   1.000
_cell.angle_alpha   90.00
_cell.angle_beta   90.00
_cell.angle_gamma   90.00
#
_symmetry.space_group_name_H-M   'P 1'
#
loop_
_entity.id
_entity.type
_entity.pdbx_description
1 polymer ?
#
loop_
_entity_poly.entity_id
_entity_poly.type
_entity_poly.pdbx_seq_one_letter_code
_entity_poly.pdbx_strand_id
1 'polypeptide(L)'
;MVRVMEDKKALLPALLAVMALGWVVGWATSSEKSEYAIVAFAFGAVFINIYFSHLEKRGIVLEDERTLRINEIASRRTLQVTSMGLAVALLALSGKTSNPKMEGAFIAVGLVLAVMLMLHLLFRHYYSRVM
;
A
#
# COMPACT_ATOMS: atom_id res chain seq x y z
N MET A 1 28.64 12.87 -9.41
CA MET A 1 27.50 13.82 -9.30
C MET A 1 26.48 13.68 -10.45
N VAL A 2 26.89 13.26 -11.67
CA VAL A 2 25.99 13.07 -12.82
C VAL A 2 25.03 11.88 -12.66
N ARG A 3 25.48 10.72 -12.14
CA ARG A 3 24.62 9.52 -11.96
C ARG A 3 23.42 9.74 -11.02
N VAL A 4 23.62 10.45 -9.90
CA VAL A 4 22.54 10.72 -8.92
C VAL A 4 21.40 11.58 -9.50
N MET A 5 21.67 12.39 -10.54
CA MET A 5 20.64 13.17 -11.22
C MET A 5 19.85 12.37 -12.27
N GLU A 6 20.43 11.33 -12.86
CA GLU A 6 19.69 10.40 -13.73
C GLU A 6 18.69 9.56 -12.93
N ASP A 7 19.06 9.13 -11.72
CA ASP A 7 18.20 8.34 -10.83
C ASP A 7 16.92 9.11 -10.43
N LYS A 8 17.04 10.41 -10.12
CA LYS A 8 15.87 11.26 -9.81
C LYS A 8 14.94 11.46 -11.01
N LYS A 9 15.49 11.49 -12.23
CA LYS A 9 14.70 11.61 -13.46
C LYS A 9 13.98 10.31 -13.81
N ALA A 10 14.53 9.16 -13.43
CA ALA A 10 13.87 7.88 -13.58
C ALA A 10 12.61 7.74 -12.69
N LEU A 11 12.50 8.51 -11.61
CA LEU A 11 11.34 8.50 -10.72
C LEU A 11 10.19 9.39 -11.22
N LEU A 12 10.45 10.35 -12.10
CA LEU A 12 9.47 11.31 -12.61
C LEU A 12 8.24 10.64 -13.25
N PRO A 13 8.38 9.62 -14.12
CA PRO A 13 7.23 8.97 -14.74
C PRO A 13 6.35 8.23 -13.72
N ALA A 14 6.95 7.60 -12.70
CA ALA A 14 6.22 6.96 -11.63
C ALA A 14 5.46 8.00 -10.78
N LEU A 15 6.10 9.12 -10.45
CA LEU A 15 5.46 10.23 -9.73
C LEU A 15 4.28 10.83 -10.50
N LEU A 16 4.44 11.06 -11.80
CA LEU A 16 3.36 11.56 -12.66
C LEU A 16 2.21 10.56 -12.74
N ALA A 17 2.51 9.27 -12.85
CA ALA A 17 1.50 8.22 -12.85
C ALA A 17 0.72 8.19 -11.53
N VAL A 18 1.39 8.31 -10.38
CA VAL A 18 0.74 8.37 -9.06
C VAL A 18 -0.13 9.61 -8.92
N MET A 19 0.33 10.77 -9.36
CA MET A 19 -0.48 12.01 -9.34
C MET A 19 -1.72 11.89 -10.22
N ALA A 20 -1.56 11.36 -11.45
CA ALA A 20 -2.68 11.12 -12.35
C ALA A 20 -3.68 10.11 -11.77
N LEU A 21 -3.19 9.04 -11.14
CA LEU A 21 -4.00 8.08 -10.39
C LEU A 21 -4.82 8.76 -9.30
N GLY A 22 -4.18 9.57 -8.45
CA GLY A 22 -4.84 10.28 -7.36
C GLY A 22 -5.94 11.20 -7.87
N TRP A 23 -5.69 11.91 -8.97
CA TRP A 23 -6.67 12.76 -9.64
C TRP A 23 -7.87 11.94 -10.16
N VAL A 24 -7.61 10.87 -10.92
CA VAL A 24 -8.65 10.02 -11.51
C VAL A 24 -9.50 9.35 -10.43
N VAL A 25 -8.88 8.82 -9.39
CA VAL A 25 -9.58 8.20 -8.25
C VAL A 25 -10.39 9.24 -7.49
N GLY A 26 -9.85 10.44 -7.24
CA GLY A 26 -10.56 11.52 -6.58
C GLY A 26 -11.80 11.96 -7.35
N TRP A 27 -11.66 12.14 -8.68
CA TRP A 27 -12.78 12.49 -9.56
C TRP A 27 -13.83 11.37 -9.68
N ALA A 28 -13.40 10.11 -9.80
CA ALA A 28 -14.31 8.97 -9.89
C ALA A 28 -15.12 8.79 -8.60
N THR A 29 -14.49 9.03 -7.45
CA THR A 29 -15.15 8.97 -6.15
C THR A 29 -16.15 10.10 -5.96
N SER A 30 -15.82 11.34 -6.38
CA SER A 30 -16.75 12.48 -6.29
C SER A 30 -17.94 12.38 -7.26
N SER A 31 -17.82 11.56 -8.30
CA SER A 31 -18.87 11.34 -9.31
C SER A 31 -19.73 10.10 -9.03
N GLU A 32 -19.65 9.51 -7.83
CA GLU A 32 -20.33 8.26 -7.42
C GLU A 32 -20.01 7.02 -8.29
N LYS A 33 -18.91 7.09 -9.06
CA LYS A 33 -18.46 6.06 -9.99
C LYS A 33 -17.34 5.22 -9.37
N SER A 34 -17.63 4.59 -8.24
CA SER A 34 -16.65 3.84 -7.44
C SER A 34 -15.99 2.67 -8.21
N GLU A 35 -16.70 2.04 -9.14
CA GLU A 35 -16.16 0.99 -10.01
C GLU A 35 -14.95 1.45 -10.82
N TYR A 36 -15.02 2.67 -11.37
CA TYR A 36 -13.93 3.26 -12.15
C TYR A 36 -12.73 3.61 -11.28
N ALA A 37 -12.95 3.98 -10.01
CA ALA A 37 -11.88 4.23 -9.06
C ALA A 37 -11.08 2.96 -8.77
N ILE A 38 -11.77 1.82 -8.59
CA ILE A 38 -11.13 0.52 -8.34
C ILE A 38 -10.31 0.08 -9.56
N VAL A 39 -10.88 0.18 -10.76
CA VAL A 39 -10.19 -0.18 -12.01
C VAL A 39 -8.97 0.71 -12.24
N ALA A 40 -9.11 2.03 -12.08
CA ALA A 40 -8.00 2.97 -12.22
C ALA A 40 -6.88 2.65 -11.21
N PHE A 41 -7.24 2.36 -9.95
CA PHE A 41 -6.28 1.96 -8.92
C PHE A 41 -5.52 0.69 -9.31
N ALA A 42 -6.22 -0.35 -9.75
CA ALA A 42 -5.61 -1.61 -10.17
C ALA A 42 -4.65 -1.41 -11.35
N PHE A 43 -5.07 -0.68 -12.39
CA PHE A 43 -4.21 -0.40 -13.55
C PHE A 43 -2.98 0.40 -13.17
N GLY A 44 -3.13 1.41 -12.33
CA GLY A 44 -2.02 2.24 -11.91
C GLY A 44 -1.02 1.48 -11.03
N ALA A 45 -1.49 0.60 -10.15
CA ALA A 45 -0.63 -0.29 -9.37
C ALA A 45 0.17 -1.25 -10.27
N VAL A 46 -0.47 -1.85 -11.28
CA VAL A 46 0.18 -2.71 -12.27
C VAL A 46 1.21 -1.94 -13.10
N PHE A 47 0.86 -0.75 -13.58
CA PHE A 47 1.78 0.11 -14.33
C PHE A 47 3.03 0.43 -13.52
N ILE A 48 2.87 0.86 -12.26
CA ILE A 48 3.99 1.20 -11.38
C ILE A 48 4.89 -0.02 -11.18
N ASN A 49 4.31 -1.20 -10.94
CA ASN A 49 5.06 -2.43 -10.74
C ASN A 49 5.89 -2.79 -11.99
N ILE A 50 5.27 -2.77 -13.18
CA ILE A 50 5.94 -3.05 -14.45
C ILE A 50 7.05 -2.03 -14.71
N TYR A 51 6.78 -0.74 -14.45
CA TYR A 51 7.75 0.32 -14.66
C TYR A 51 8.99 0.15 -13.79
N PHE A 52 8.82 -0.12 -12.49
CA PHE A 52 9.94 -0.37 -11.60
C PHE A 52 10.71 -1.64 -11.96
N SER A 53 10.03 -2.73 -12.32
CA SER A 53 10.69 -3.95 -12.81
C SER A 53 11.50 -3.68 -14.09
N HIS A 54 11.02 -2.81 -14.97
CA HIS A 54 11.75 -2.43 -16.19
C HIS A 54 12.99 -1.57 -15.88
N LEU A 55 12.91 -0.67 -14.91
CA LEU A 55 14.08 0.11 -14.44
C LEU A 55 15.14 -0.79 -13.82
N GLU A 56 14.73 -1.76 -13.01
CA GLU A 56 15.62 -2.74 -12.39
C GLU A 56 16.34 -3.59 -13.44
N LYS A 57 15.64 -4.07 -14.47
CA LYS A 57 16.23 -4.80 -15.62
C LYS A 57 17.26 -3.97 -16.40
N ARG A 58 17.19 -2.64 -16.33
CA ARG A 58 18.16 -1.72 -16.96
C ARG A 58 19.37 -1.42 -16.07
N GLY A 59 19.47 -2.05 -14.90
CA GLY A 59 20.58 -1.87 -13.98
C GLY A 59 20.53 -0.55 -13.20
N ILE A 60 19.36 0.11 -13.15
CA ILE A 60 19.16 1.29 -12.31
C ILE A 60 18.98 0.80 -10.88
N VAL A 61 19.99 1.03 -10.04
CA VAL A 61 19.95 0.66 -8.62
C VAL A 61 19.11 1.71 -7.90
N LEU A 62 17.81 1.42 -7.75
CA LEU A 62 16.86 2.32 -7.08
C LEU A 62 17.00 2.26 -5.55
N GLU A 63 17.38 1.11 -5.00
CA GLU A 63 17.59 0.90 -3.58
C GLU A 63 18.88 0.09 -3.35
N ASP A 64 19.71 0.55 -2.42
CA ASP A 64 20.86 -0.20 -1.90
C ASP A 64 20.36 -1.34 -0.99
N GLU A 65 21.15 -2.41 -0.81
CA GLU A 65 20.80 -3.53 0.06
C GLU A 65 20.47 -3.07 1.49
N ARG A 66 21.18 -2.03 1.97
CA ARG A 66 20.91 -1.41 3.28
C ARG A 66 19.53 -0.77 3.32
N THR A 67 19.16 -0.01 2.28
CA THR A 67 17.85 0.64 2.18
C THR A 67 16.75 -0.42 2.15
N LEU A 68 16.97 -1.51 1.40
CA LEU A 68 15.99 -2.60 1.27
C LEU A 68 15.76 -3.31 2.61
N ARG A 69 16.82 -3.59 3.39
CA ARG A 69 16.69 -4.14 4.76
C ARG A 69 15.99 -3.18 5.71
N ILE A 70 16.29 -1.88 5.64
CA ILE A 70 15.59 -0.86 6.46
C ILE A 70 14.11 -0.85 6.11
N ASN A 71 13.77 -0.89 4.82
CA ASN A 71 12.40 -0.85 4.34
C ASN A 71 11.63 -2.11 4.78
N GLU A 72 12.28 -3.29 4.78
CA GLU A 72 11.69 -4.52 5.29
C GLU A 72 11.39 -4.44 6.80
N ILE A 73 12.34 -3.97 7.61
CA ILE A 73 12.16 -3.80 9.06
C ILE A 73 11.07 -2.77 9.35
N ALA A 74 11.10 -1.63 8.65
CA ALA A 74 10.10 -0.58 8.78
C ALA A 74 8.70 -1.09 8.40
N SER A 75 8.57 -1.81 7.29
CA SER A 75 7.31 -2.42 6.85
C SER A 75 6.74 -3.39 7.88
N ARG A 76 7.59 -4.29 8.43
CA ARG A 76 7.17 -5.21 9.49
C ARG A 76 6.67 -4.48 10.74
N ARG A 77 7.36 -3.41 11.16
CA ARG A 77 6.97 -2.59 12.31
C ARG A 77 5.69 -1.81 12.05
N THR A 78 5.54 -1.20 10.88
CA THR A 78 4.32 -0.51 10.49
C THR A 78 3.14 -1.47 10.51
N LEU A 79 3.25 -2.66 9.91
CA LEU A 79 2.18 -3.65 9.89
C LEU A 79 1.78 -4.07 11.33
N GLN A 80 2.75 -4.26 12.22
CA GLN A 80 2.50 -4.56 13.64
C GLN A 80 1.76 -3.42 14.35
N VAL A 81 2.27 -2.18 14.25
CA VAL A 81 1.67 -1.01 14.92
C VAL A 81 0.28 -0.72 14.38
N THR A 82 0.08 -0.76 13.06
CA THR A 82 -1.22 -0.56 12.43
C THR A 82 -2.22 -1.64 12.83
N SER A 83 -1.81 -2.91 12.88
CA SER A 83 -2.68 -4.01 13.34
C SER A 83 -3.08 -3.83 14.81
N MET A 84 -2.15 -3.42 15.68
CA MET A 84 -2.47 -3.12 17.08
C MET A 84 -3.44 -1.94 17.19
N GLY A 85 -3.22 -0.87 16.43
CA GLY A 85 -4.13 0.29 16.40
C GLY A 85 -5.54 -0.09 15.92
N LEU A 86 -5.64 -0.88 14.85
CA LEU A 86 -6.91 -1.40 14.35
C LEU A 86 -7.61 -2.31 15.37
N ALA A 87 -6.86 -3.16 16.09
CA ALA A 87 -7.43 -4.00 17.15
C ALA A 87 -8.00 -3.15 18.30
N VAL A 88 -7.29 -2.10 18.73
CA VAL A 88 -7.80 -1.16 19.75
C VAL A 88 -9.05 -0.43 19.24
N ALA A 89 -9.05 0.02 17.99
CA ALA A 89 -10.22 0.64 17.37
C ALA A 89 -11.44 -0.30 17.33
N LEU A 90 -11.22 -1.57 16.98
CA LEU A 90 -12.26 -2.59 16.97
C LEU A 90 -12.87 -2.80 18.36
N LEU A 91 -12.03 -2.88 19.40
CA LEU A 91 -12.49 -2.98 20.79
C LEU A 91 -13.32 -1.75 21.20
N ALA A 92 -12.88 -0.56 20.85
CA ALA A 92 -13.59 0.69 21.13
C ALA A 92 -14.94 0.79 20.41
N LEU A 93 -15.06 0.19 19.22
CA LEU A 93 -16.28 0.17 18.41
C LEU A 93 -17.25 -0.95 18.83
N SER A 94 -16.76 -2.04 19.45
CA SER A 94 -17.57 -3.22 19.79
C SER A 94 -18.82 -2.90 20.65
N GLY A 95 -18.72 -1.93 21.56
CA GLY A 95 -19.83 -1.50 22.41
C GLY A 95 -20.77 -0.45 21.79
N LYS A 96 -20.51 -0.02 20.55
CA LYS A 96 -21.24 1.08 19.88
C LYS A 96 -22.00 0.63 18.63
N THR A 97 -22.13 -0.68 18.42
CA THR A 97 -22.74 -1.29 17.22
C THR A 97 -24.25 -1.05 17.08
N SER A 98 -24.91 -0.50 18.10
CA SER A 98 -26.34 -0.16 18.04
C SER A 98 -26.68 0.96 17.05
N ASN A 99 -25.70 1.77 16.64
CA ASN A 99 -25.87 2.76 15.58
C ASN A 99 -25.38 2.17 14.24
N PRO A 100 -26.19 2.17 13.16
CA PRO A 100 -25.83 1.57 11.88
C PRO A 100 -24.56 2.15 11.26
N LYS A 101 -24.24 3.42 11.53
CA LYS A 101 -22.97 4.04 11.08
C LYS A 101 -21.75 3.44 11.81
N MET A 102 -21.91 3.13 13.09
CA MET A 102 -20.85 2.56 13.92
C MET A 102 -20.69 1.06 13.68
N GLU A 103 -21.79 0.37 13.35
CA GLU A 103 -21.77 -1.02 12.86
C GLU A 103 -21.00 -1.13 11.54
N GLY A 104 -21.27 -0.25 10.57
CA GLY A 104 -20.51 -0.18 9.32
C GLY A 104 -19.01 0.07 9.54
N ALA A 105 -18.67 0.99 10.45
CA ALA A 105 -17.28 1.25 10.83
C ALA A 105 -16.63 0.03 11.51
N PHE A 106 -17.35 -0.66 12.39
CA PHE A 106 -16.87 -1.88 13.06
C PHE A 106 -16.55 -2.99 12.05
N ILE A 107 -17.47 -3.25 11.11
CA ILE A 107 -17.27 -4.25 10.05
C ILE A 107 -16.08 -3.89 9.17
N ALA A 108 -15.98 -2.63 8.73
CA ALA A 108 -14.89 -2.16 7.87
C ALA A 108 -13.52 -2.29 8.58
N VAL A 109 -13.40 -1.82 9.82
CA VAL A 109 -12.19 -1.95 10.63
C VAL A 109 -11.82 -3.42 10.85
N GLY A 110 -12.81 -4.27 11.14
CA GLY A 110 -12.63 -5.70 11.33
C GLY A 110 -12.11 -6.40 10.06
N LEU A 111 -12.68 -6.07 8.90
CA LEU A 111 -12.26 -6.62 7.62
C LEU A 111 -10.83 -6.19 7.28
N VAL A 112 -10.50 -4.91 7.44
CA VAL A 112 -9.13 -4.40 7.20
C VAL A 112 -8.12 -5.08 8.13
N LEU A 113 -8.46 -5.23 9.43
CA LEU A 113 -7.60 -5.94 10.38
C LEU A 113 -7.40 -7.40 9.97
N ALA A 114 -8.46 -8.10 9.57
CA ALA A 114 -8.38 -9.49 9.13
C ALA A 114 -7.46 -9.65 7.90
N VAL A 115 -7.61 -8.77 6.90
CA VAL A 115 -6.74 -8.76 5.71
C VAL A 115 -5.29 -8.48 6.08
N MET A 116 -5.03 -7.51 6.97
CA MET A 116 -3.68 -7.21 7.43
C MET A 116 -3.02 -8.38 8.15
N LEU A 117 -3.74 -9.06 9.04
CA LEU A 117 -3.23 -10.24 9.74
C LEU A 117 -2.97 -11.41 8.77
N MET A 118 -3.84 -11.60 7.78
CA MET A 118 -3.63 -12.61 6.74
C MET A 118 -2.36 -12.31 5.93
N LEU A 119 -2.17 -11.07 5.49
CA LEU A 119 -0.95 -10.64 4.81
C LEU A 119 0.29 -10.82 5.69
N HIS A 120 0.19 -10.50 6.97
CA HIS A 120 1.28 -10.71 7.92
C HIS A 120 1.70 -12.19 7.99
N LEU A 121 0.73 -13.10 8.05
CA LEU A 121 0.99 -14.54 8.06
C LEU A 121 1.60 -15.03 6.75
N LEU A 122 1.07 -14.57 5.61
CA LEU A 122 1.60 -14.91 4.28
C LEU A 122 3.04 -14.44 4.10
N PHE A 123 3.34 -13.19 4.47
CA PHE A 123 4.70 -12.67 4.39
C PHE A 123 5.63 -13.38 5.36
N ARG A 124 5.18 -13.65 6.59
CA ARG A 124 5.97 -14.42 7.55
C ARG A 124 6.33 -15.80 7.00
N HIS A 125 5.38 -16.49 6.38
CA HIS A 125 5.61 -17.80 5.75
C HIS A 125 6.57 -17.71 4.55
N TYR A 126 6.38 -16.71 3.68
CA TYR A 126 7.26 -16.50 2.52
C TYR A 126 8.70 -16.23 2.96
N TYR A 127 8.91 -15.31 3.89
CA TYR A 127 10.26 -14.96 4.35
C TYR A 127 10.91 -16.06 5.20
N SER A 128 10.16 -16.89 5.92
CA SER A 128 10.72 -18.04 6.64
C SER A 128 11.17 -19.18 5.71
N ARG A 129 10.83 -19.12 4.42
CA ARG A 129 11.26 -20.10 3.40
C ARG A 129 12.46 -19.61 2.61
N VAL A 130 12.65 -18.30 2.53
CA VAL A 130 13.67 -17.63 1.70
C VAL A 130 14.90 -17.24 2.53
N MET A 131 14.72 -16.97 3.82
CA MET A 131 15.80 -16.76 4.81
C MET A 131 15.94 -17.99 5.69
#